data_AF-A0A8G1YTE3-F1
#
_entry.id   AF-A0A8G1YTE3-F1
#
_cell.length_a   1.000
_cell.length_b   1.000
_cell.length_c   1.000
_cell.angle_alpha   90.00
_cell.angle_beta   90.00
_cell.angle_gamma   90.00
#
_symmetry.space_group_name_H-M   'P 1'
#
loop_
_entity.id
_entity.type
_entity.pdbx_description
1 polymer ?
#
loop_
_entity_poly.entity_id
_entity_poly.type
_entity_poly.pdbx_seq_one_letter_code
_entity_poly.pdbx_strand_id
1 'polypeptide(L)'
;MDAIPHPGPVPTVPEKNVTPDPNALKLKGHARRTNFRAGVAAAVVGVAGLMMAQIWVLGIALGVFLGLRGFLNRDSEAAEYRRIAGEAATQWKNAQTTWMQRAGPDAFDRQKTVLAGLRREWDILPSKRVARISELERNRRQAQLHRFLDNFEISSAKIESIGPGKKQVLESYGVETALDVERNKLYSVSGFEPKTAQKLLNWRRSVEARFVFDPSRAIDPRDIAQIDQDILGDRKRLQGALVLGLEQLKQTRAQILAAREHSRPEMERLRLALDQSSANVAASSGRDG
;
A
#
# COMPACT_ATOMS: atom_id res chain seq x y z
N MET A 1 -4.72 7.09 20.18
CA MET A 1 -3.72 6.99 19.09
C MET A 1 -2.85 8.23 19.01
N ASP A 2 -3.38 9.38 19.43
CA ASP A 2 -2.69 10.67 19.42
C ASP A 2 -1.53 10.77 20.43
N ALA A 3 -1.40 9.78 21.32
CA ALA A 3 -0.29 9.70 22.26
C ALA A 3 1.06 9.30 21.61
N ILE A 4 1.06 8.70 20.41
CA ILE A 4 2.31 8.36 19.70
C ILE A 4 2.57 9.46 18.66
N PRO A 5 3.59 10.31 18.87
CA PRO A 5 3.86 11.42 17.98
C PRO A 5 4.37 10.92 16.63
N HIS A 6 3.88 11.56 15.57
CA HIS A 6 4.32 11.30 14.20
C HIS A 6 5.84 11.51 14.08
N PRO A 7 6.59 10.67 13.34
CA PRO A 7 8.04 10.82 13.21
C PRO A 7 8.44 12.10 12.45
N GLY A 8 7.50 12.76 11.77
CA GLY A 8 7.74 13.95 10.95
C GLY A 8 8.20 13.58 9.54
N PRO A 9 8.37 14.58 8.65
CA PRO A 9 8.90 14.35 7.32
C PRO A 9 10.33 13.80 7.38
N VAL A 10 10.79 13.26 6.26
CA VAL A 10 12.19 12.83 6.10
C VAL A 10 13.11 14.04 6.35
N PRO A 11 14.12 13.94 7.24
CA PRO A 11 15.07 15.01 7.48
C PRO A 11 15.82 15.37 6.20
N THR A 12 15.96 16.68 5.94
CA THR A 12 16.75 17.20 4.81
C THR A 12 18.24 17.17 5.15
N VAL A 13 19.07 16.88 4.15
CA VAL A 13 20.53 16.98 4.25
C VAL A 13 20.93 18.29 3.56
N PRO A 14 21.48 19.27 4.29
CA PRO A 14 21.77 20.58 3.71
C PRO A 14 22.92 20.51 2.71
N GLU A 15 22.83 21.35 1.68
CA GLU A 15 23.92 21.57 0.73
C GLU A 15 25.11 22.21 1.45
N LYS A 16 26.33 21.81 1.09
CA LYS A 16 27.55 22.41 1.63
C LYS A 16 28.24 23.25 0.56
N ASN A 17 28.70 24.43 0.95
CA ASN A 17 29.59 25.24 0.12
C ASN A 17 30.99 24.63 0.19
N VAL A 18 31.47 24.10 -0.93
CA VAL A 18 32.74 23.39 -1.00
C VAL A 18 33.69 24.10 -1.96
N THR A 19 34.96 24.22 -1.57
CA THR A 19 36.02 24.74 -2.44
C THR A 19 36.46 23.66 -3.44
N PRO A 20 36.55 23.97 -4.75
CA PRO A 20 37.05 23.02 -5.74
C PRO A 20 38.48 22.56 -5.45
N ASP A 21 38.82 21.35 -5.92
CA ASP A 21 40.17 20.81 -5.86
C ASP A 21 41.17 21.73 -6.60
N PRO A 22 42.38 21.99 -6.04
CA PRO A 22 43.43 22.73 -6.73
C PRO A 22 43.72 22.26 -8.17
N ASN A 23 43.61 20.97 -8.44
CA ASN A 23 43.82 20.41 -9.77
C ASN A 23 42.66 20.71 -10.74
N ALA A 24 41.42 20.75 -10.23
CA ALA A 24 40.27 21.20 -11.01
C ALA A 24 40.38 22.69 -11.37
N LEU A 25 40.88 23.52 -10.45
CA LEU A 25 41.14 24.95 -10.69
C LEU A 25 42.21 25.18 -11.75
N LYS A 26 43.26 24.34 -11.81
CA LYS A 26 44.32 24.44 -12.85
C LYS A 26 43.80 24.20 -14.27
N LEU A 27 42.69 23.47 -14.41
CA LEU A 27 42.05 23.22 -15.70
C LEU A 27 41.21 24.40 -16.21
N LYS A 28 40.91 25.39 -15.35
CA LYS A 28 40.13 26.57 -15.71
C LYS A 28 40.78 27.34 -16.88
N GLY A 29 40.05 27.44 -17.99
CA GLY A 29 40.52 28.13 -19.20
C GLY A 29 41.70 27.44 -19.90
N HIS A 30 42.09 26.23 -19.48
CA HIS A 30 43.20 25.49 -20.07
C HIS A 30 42.94 25.21 -21.56
N ALA A 31 41.75 24.66 -21.89
CA ALA A 31 41.32 24.40 -23.26
C ALA A 31 41.36 25.65 -24.16
N ARG A 32 40.99 26.83 -23.63
CA ARG A 32 41.03 28.09 -24.37
C ARG A 32 42.49 28.51 -24.65
N ARG A 33 43.37 28.36 -23.66
CA ARG A 33 44.81 28.67 -23.78
C ARG A 33 45.54 27.71 -24.72
N THR A 34 45.24 26.41 -24.68
CA THR A 34 45.84 25.42 -25.58
C THR A 34 45.37 25.61 -27.02
N ASN A 35 44.06 25.83 -27.24
CA ASN A 35 43.54 26.16 -28.57
C ASN A 35 44.13 27.46 -29.13
N PHE A 36 44.31 28.49 -28.28
CA PHE A 36 44.98 29.74 -28.68
C PHE A 36 46.44 29.50 -29.06
N ARG A 37 47.22 28.78 -28.25
CA ARG A 37 48.64 28.45 -28.54
C ARG A 37 48.79 27.61 -29.81
N ALA A 38 47.96 26.58 -29.98
CA ALA A 38 47.95 25.76 -31.20
C ALA A 38 47.58 26.59 -32.43
N GLY A 39 46.60 27.50 -32.30
CA GLY A 39 46.22 28.42 -33.37
C GLY A 39 47.34 29.39 -33.75
N VAL A 40 48.05 29.96 -32.78
CA VAL A 40 49.23 30.82 -33.03
C VAL A 40 50.33 30.04 -33.73
N ALA A 41 50.66 28.83 -33.28
CA ALA A 41 51.69 28.00 -33.91
C ALA A 41 51.31 27.63 -35.37
N ALA A 42 50.05 27.27 -35.60
CA ALA A 42 49.55 26.97 -36.94
C ALA A 42 49.53 28.22 -37.86
N ALA A 43 49.20 29.39 -37.32
CA ALA A 43 49.23 30.65 -38.07
C ALA A 43 50.65 31.02 -38.51
N VAL A 44 51.66 30.84 -37.66
CA VAL A 44 53.07 31.08 -38.02
C VAL A 44 53.51 30.19 -39.18
N VAL A 45 53.18 28.89 -39.13
CA VAL A 45 53.48 27.93 -40.22
C VAL A 45 52.72 28.31 -41.51
N GLY A 46 51.46 28.70 -41.40
CA GLY A 46 50.64 29.11 -42.54
C GLY A 46 51.14 30.38 -43.23
N VAL A 47 51.51 31.42 -42.46
CA VAL A 47 52.02 32.68 -43.00
C VAL A 47 53.38 32.49 -43.71
N ALA A 48 54.28 31.70 -43.13
CA ALA A 48 55.56 31.36 -43.76
C ALA A 48 55.37 30.58 -45.08
N GLY A 49 54.39 29.68 -45.14
CA GLY A 49 54.06 28.93 -46.36
C GLY A 49 53.46 29.79 -47.48
N LEU A 50 52.58 30.74 -47.13
CA LEU A 50 51.96 31.67 -48.07
C LEU A 50 52.99 32.63 -48.68
N MET A 51 53.99 33.07 -47.91
CA MET A 51 55.10 33.88 -48.44
C MET A 51 55.95 33.14 -49.48
N MET A 52 55.97 31.79 -49.45
CA MET A 52 56.69 30.95 -50.41
C MET A 52 55.80 30.38 -51.54
N ALA A 53 54.54 30.82 -51.65
CA ALA A 53 53.55 30.37 -52.64
C ALA A 53 53.29 28.85 -52.66
N GLN A 54 53.49 28.15 -51.53
CA GLN A 54 53.30 26.71 -51.42
C GLN A 54 51.98 26.36 -50.72
N ILE A 55 50.92 26.12 -51.49
CA ILE A 55 49.56 25.86 -50.98
C ILE A 55 49.51 24.60 -50.08
N TRP A 56 50.39 23.63 -50.31
CA TRP A 56 50.50 22.39 -49.53
C TRP A 56 50.80 22.62 -48.04
N VAL A 57 51.40 23.77 -47.69
CA VAL A 57 51.76 24.13 -46.31
C VAL A 57 50.53 24.38 -45.44
N LEU A 58 49.36 24.70 -46.03
CA LEU A 58 48.10 24.82 -45.28
C LEU A 58 47.66 23.47 -44.67
N GLY A 59 47.90 22.36 -45.38
CA GLY A 59 47.65 21.01 -44.86
C GLY A 59 48.57 20.67 -43.68
N ILE A 60 49.83 21.11 -43.74
CA ILE A 60 50.81 20.96 -42.64
C ILE A 60 50.39 21.83 -41.45
N ALA A 61 49.98 23.08 -41.66
CA ALA A 61 49.50 23.96 -40.61
C ALA A 61 48.26 23.40 -39.90
N LEU A 62 47.33 22.80 -40.65
CA LEU A 62 46.17 22.10 -40.08
C LEU A 62 46.60 20.85 -39.30
N GLY A 63 47.54 20.07 -39.82
CA GLY A 63 48.12 18.92 -39.12
C GLY A 63 48.82 19.30 -37.81
N VAL A 64 49.58 20.41 -37.81
CA VAL A 64 50.24 20.98 -36.63
C VAL A 64 49.20 21.48 -35.63
N PHE A 65 48.15 22.17 -36.07
CA PHE A 65 47.04 22.59 -35.21
C PHE A 65 46.37 21.39 -34.54
N LEU A 66 45.97 20.38 -35.31
CA LEU A 66 45.27 19.21 -34.78
C LEU A 66 46.19 18.34 -33.91
N GLY A 67 47.46 18.17 -34.29
CA GLY A 67 48.46 17.43 -33.52
C GLY A 67 48.81 18.10 -32.18
N LEU A 68 49.09 19.41 -32.18
CA LEU A 68 49.33 20.17 -30.94
C LEU A 68 48.08 20.24 -30.09
N ARG A 69 46.90 20.44 -30.70
CA ARG A 69 45.63 20.44 -29.98
C ARG A 69 45.40 19.11 -29.29
N GLY A 70 45.59 17.98 -29.98
CA GLY A 70 45.42 16.64 -29.40
C GLY A 70 46.44 16.32 -28.32
N PHE A 71 47.71 16.65 -28.52
CA PHE A 71 48.79 16.38 -27.57
C PHE A 71 48.72 17.27 -26.31
N LEU A 72 48.31 18.52 -26.45
CA LEU A 72 48.18 19.47 -25.34
C LEU A 72 46.78 19.45 -24.69
N ASN A 73 45.80 18.72 -25.25
CA ASN A 73 44.47 18.67 -24.67
C ASN A 73 44.44 17.78 -23.44
N ARG A 74 44.10 18.38 -22.29
CA ARG A 74 43.74 17.66 -21.06
C ARG A 74 42.25 17.38 -20.95
N ASP A 75 41.57 17.19 -22.08
CA ASP A 75 40.13 16.91 -22.13
C ASP A 75 39.77 15.60 -21.41
N SER A 76 40.71 14.65 -21.31
CA SER A 76 40.59 13.44 -20.50
C SER A 76 40.45 13.75 -19.00
N GLU A 77 41.24 14.69 -18.47
CA GLU A 77 41.16 15.12 -17.05
C GLU A 77 39.81 15.81 -16.77
N ALA A 78 39.33 16.67 -17.67
CA ALA A 78 38.02 17.30 -17.54
C ALA A 78 36.83 16.32 -17.75
N ALA A 79 37.01 15.28 -18.57
CA ALA A 79 36.04 14.20 -18.73
C ALA A 79 35.96 13.32 -17.47
N GLU A 80 37.09 13.12 -16.78
CA GLU A 80 37.13 12.37 -15.53
C GLU A 80 36.32 13.04 -14.41
N TYR A 81 36.45 14.36 -14.22
CA TYR A 81 35.62 15.09 -13.25
C TYR A 81 34.11 14.98 -13.56
N ARG A 82 33.73 15.03 -14.84
CA ARG A 82 32.33 14.84 -15.26
C ARG A 82 31.83 13.43 -14.96
N ARG A 83 32.67 12.42 -15.17
CA ARG A 83 32.33 11.02 -14.83
C ARG A 83 32.13 10.86 -13.31
N ILE A 84 33.07 11.36 -12.51
CA ILE A 84 32.99 11.30 -11.03
C ILE A 84 31.72 12.02 -10.54
N ALA A 85 31.39 13.19 -11.10
CA ALA A 85 30.16 13.90 -10.76
C ALA A 85 28.90 13.10 -11.14
N GLY A 86 28.88 12.44 -12.30
CA GLY A 86 27.78 11.57 -12.71
C GLY A 86 27.60 10.35 -11.78
N GLU A 87 28.71 9.74 -11.37
CA GLU A 87 28.71 8.63 -10.40
C GLU A 87 28.22 9.09 -9.03
N ALA A 88 28.73 10.22 -8.52
CA ALA A 88 28.31 10.81 -7.25
C ALA A 88 26.82 11.19 -7.25
N ALA A 89 26.32 11.77 -8.35
CA ALA A 89 24.89 12.10 -8.50
C ALA A 89 24.01 10.84 -8.50
N THR A 90 24.46 9.77 -9.16
CA THR A 90 23.75 8.49 -9.18
C THR A 90 23.72 7.84 -7.80
N GLN A 91 24.86 7.80 -7.11
CA GLN A 91 24.96 7.28 -5.74
C GLN A 91 24.07 8.08 -4.77
N TRP A 92 24.11 9.41 -4.85
CA TRP A 92 23.24 10.28 -4.07
C TRP A 92 21.75 10.00 -4.32
N LYS A 93 21.33 9.91 -5.59
CA LYS A 93 19.93 9.63 -5.95
C LYS A 93 19.44 8.27 -5.42
N ASN A 94 20.26 7.24 -5.54
CA ASN A 94 19.94 5.90 -5.05
C ASN A 94 19.85 5.87 -3.52
N ALA A 95 20.81 6.52 -2.84
CA ALA A 95 20.81 6.67 -1.40
C ALA A 95 19.59 7.47 -0.92
N GLN A 96 19.24 8.57 -1.60
CA GLN A 96 18.07 9.38 -1.29
C GLN A 96 16.77 8.58 -1.42
N THR A 97 16.64 7.74 -2.45
CA THR A 97 15.46 6.88 -2.63
C THR A 97 15.36 5.87 -1.51
N THR A 98 16.46 5.21 -1.17
CA THR A 98 16.52 4.24 -0.05
C THR A 98 16.23 4.92 1.29
N TRP A 99 16.76 6.12 1.48
CA TRP A 99 16.52 6.96 2.66
C TRP A 99 15.04 7.34 2.77
N MET A 100 14.41 7.80 1.70
CA MET A 100 12.97 8.10 1.70
C MET A 100 12.13 6.88 2.06
N GLN A 101 12.47 5.70 1.53
CA GLN A 101 11.74 4.46 1.83
C GLN A 101 11.89 4.02 3.30
N ARG A 102 13.07 4.16 3.90
CA ARG A 102 13.36 3.66 5.26
C ARG A 102 13.12 4.68 6.37
N ALA A 103 13.41 5.95 6.09
CA ALA A 103 13.28 7.06 7.03
C ALA A 103 11.99 7.87 6.82
N GLY A 104 11.20 7.54 5.79
CA GLY A 104 9.92 8.16 5.49
C GLY A 104 8.80 7.80 6.48
N PRO A 105 7.76 8.64 6.56
CA PRO A 105 6.62 8.41 7.45
C PRO A 105 5.60 7.38 6.89
N ASP A 106 5.68 7.01 5.62
CA ASP A 106 4.63 6.23 4.94
C ASP A 106 4.23 4.95 5.67
N ALA A 107 5.19 4.20 6.22
CA ALA A 107 4.91 2.98 6.98
C ALA A 107 4.11 3.28 8.26
N PHE A 108 4.46 4.38 8.95
CA PHE A 108 3.76 4.87 10.13
C PHE A 108 2.34 5.33 9.78
N ASP A 109 2.17 6.09 8.69
CA ASP A 109 0.87 6.63 8.27
C ASP A 109 -0.11 5.56 7.82
N ARG A 110 0.37 4.56 7.05
CA ARG A 110 -0.44 3.39 6.70
C ARG A 110 -0.95 2.68 7.94
N GLN A 111 -0.07 2.47 8.92
CA GLN A 111 -0.43 1.80 10.16
C GLN A 111 -1.40 2.62 11.02
N LYS A 112 -1.22 3.93 11.09
CA LYS A 112 -2.15 4.85 11.75
C LYS A 112 -3.54 4.81 11.09
N THR A 113 -3.60 4.67 9.76
CA THR A 113 -4.85 4.54 9.00
C THR A 113 -5.59 3.24 9.33
N VAL A 114 -4.88 2.11 9.38
CA VAL A 114 -5.45 0.80 9.79
C VAL A 114 -6.01 0.89 11.20
N LEU A 115 -5.23 1.46 12.12
CA LEU A 115 -5.63 1.68 13.50
C LEU A 115 -6.87 2.59 13.60
N ALA A 116 -6.95 3.67 12.82
CA ALA A 116 -8.15 4.52 12.75
C ALA A 116 -9.38 3.75 12.21
N GLY A 117 -9.20 2.81 11.29
CA GLY A 117 -10.24 1.86 10.86
C GLY A 117 -10.75 1.00 12.00
N LEU A 118 -9.85 0.33 12.72
CA LEU A 118 -10.20 -0.49 13.88
C LEU A 118 -10.90 0.31 14.98
N ARG A 119 -10.48 1.57 15.18
CA ARG A 119 -11.13 2.47 16.14
C ARG A 119 -12.56 2.79 15.73
N ARG A 120 -12.79 3.10 14.45
CA ARG A 120 -14.16 3.33 13.93
C ARG A 120 -15.03 2.09 14.09
N GLU A 121 -14.52 0.90 13.79
CA GLU A 121 -15.23 -0.37 14.02
C GLU A 121 -15.59 -0.56 15.50
N TRP A 122 -14.68 -0.22 16.41
CA TRP A 122 -14.94 -0.26 17.85
C TRP A 122 -16.06 0.70 18.25
N ASP A 123 -16.01 1.94 17.78
CA ASP A 123 -16.95 3.00 18.15
C ASP A 123 -18.38 2.70 17.66
N ILE A 124 -18.55 1.93 16.59
CA ILE A 124 -19.88 1.53 16.08
C ILE A 124 -20.45 0.27 16.74
N LEU A 125 -19.69 -0.48 17.57
CA LEU A 125 -20.19 -1.71 18.19
C LEU A 125 -21.49 -1.52 18.99
N PRO A 126 -21.68 -0.45 19.79
CA PRO A 126 -22.94 -0.21 20.49
C PRO A 126 -24.11 -0.03 19.51
N SER A 127 -23.90 0.74 18.44
CA SER A 127 -24.91 0.95 17.39
C SER A 127 -25.23 -0.34 16.65
N LYS A 128 -24.22 -1.19 16.38
CA LYS A 128 -24.40 -2.52 15.78
C LYS A 128 -25.28 -3.41 16.66
N ARG A 129 -25.07 -3.39 17.98
CA ARG A 129 -25.91 -4.11 18.94
C ARG A 129 -27.37 -3.64 18.88
N VAL A 130 -27.59 -2.33 18.97
CA VAL A 130 -28.93 -1.72 18.90
C VAL A 130 -29.63 -2.06 17.58
N ALA A 131 -28.91 -1.96 16.46
CA ALA A 131 -29.44 -2.28 15.14
C ALA A 131 -29.88 -3.76 15.02
N ARG A 132 -29.08 -4.70 15.56
CA ARG A 132 -29.42 -6.13 15.58
C ARG A 132 -30.62 -6.43 16.48
N ILE A 133 -30.72 -5.79 17.65
CA ILE A 133 -31.90 -5.93 18.52
C ILE A 133 -33.15 -5.38 17.81
N SER A 134 -33.05 -4.21 17.18
CA SER A 134 -34.15 -3.64 16.41
C SER A 134 -34.55 -4.53 15.22
N GLU A 135 -33.61 -5.26 14.63
CA GLU A 135 -33.90 -6.26 13.61
C GLU A 135 -34.67 -7.46 14.18
N LEU A 136 -34.31 -7.95 15.38
CA LEU A 136 -35.13 -8.95 16.08
C LEU A 136 -36.55 -8.44 16.38
N GLU A 137 -36.69 -7.16 16.73
CA GLU A 137 -38.00 -6.53 16.95
C GLU A 137 -38.83 -6.49 15.66
N ARG A 138 -38.22 -6.07 14.54
CA ARG A 138 -38.89 -6.03 13.23
C ARG A 138 -39.29 -7.44 12.77
N ASN A 139 -38.46 -8.44 13.03
CA ASN A 139 -38.68 -9.83 12.65
C ASN A 139 -39.47 -10.63 13.70
N ARG A 140 -39.95 -9.98 14.77
CA ARG A 140 -40.56 -10.64 15.93
C ARG A 140 -41.78 -11.51 15.56
N ARG A 141 -42.63 -11.03 14.65
CA ARG A 141 -43.78 -11.81 14.17
C ARG A 141 -43.34 -13.10 13.50
N GLN A 142 -42.30 -13.04 12.66
CA GLN A 142 -41.77 -14.20 11.96
C GLN A 142 -41.13 -15.19 12.94
N ALA A 143 -40.37 -14.69 13.92
CA ALA A 143 -39.76 -15.54 14.96
C ALA A 143 -40.81 -16.26 15.81
N GLN A 144 -41.88 -15.57 16.21
CA GLN A 144 -43.01 -16.19 16.92
C GLN A 144 -43.74 -17.22 16.06
N LEU A 145 -43.97 -16.92 14.78
CA LEU A 145 -44.59 -17.86 13.85
C LEU A 145 -43.73 -19.12 13.68
N HIS A 146 -42.41 -18.98 13.51
CA HIS A 146 -41.52 -20.12 13.37
C HIS A 146 -41.60 -21.06 14.58
N ARG A 147 -41.50 -20.51 15.79
CA ARG A 147 -41.65 -21.31 17.02
C ARG A 147 -43.03 -21.93 17.16
N PHE A 148 -44.07 -21.20 16.75
CA PHE A 148 -45.41 -21.75 16.77
C PHE A 148 -45.51 -22.98 15.84
N LEU A 149 -45.01 -22.89 14.60
CA LEU A 149 -45.00 -24.00 13.64
C LEU A 149 -44.12 -25.17 14.10
N ASP A 150 -43.02 -24.89 14.78
CA ASP A 150 -42.09 -25.89 15.34
C ASP A 150 -42.77 -26.82 16.36
N ASN A 151 -43.77 -26.33 17.11
CA ASN A 151 -44.52 -27.16 18.07
C ASN A 151 -45.51 -28.14 17.41
N PHE A 152 -45.67 -28.15 16.08
CA PHE A 152 -46.59 -29.03 15.37
C PHE A 152 -45.83 -30.10 14.60
N GLU A 153 -45.61 -31.24 15.24
CA GLU A 153 -44.94 -32.38 14.64
C GLU A 153 -45.79 -33.08 13.56
N ILE A 154 -45.15 -33.49 12.47
CA ILE A 154 -45.75 -34.28 11.39
C ILE A 154 -46.05 -35.70 11.87
N SER A 155 -45.22 -36.24 12.76
CA SER A 155 -45.34 -37.57 13.39
C SER A 155 -46.76 -37.80 13.95
N SER A 156 -47.28 -36.81 14.68
CA SER A 156 -48.57 -36.85 15.38
C SER A 156 -49.74 -36.27 14.57
N ALA A 157 -49.47 -35.52 13.51
CA ALA A 157 -50.50 -34.88 12.69
C ALA A 157 -51.33 -35.87 11.85
N LYS A 158 -52.65 -35.67 11.79
CA LYS A 158 -53.52 -36.39 10.84
C LYS A 158 -53.55 -35.64 9.51
N ILE A 159 -52.78 -36.14 8.53
CA ILE A 159 -52.63 -35.54 7.20
C ILE A 159 -53.11 -36.55 6.16
N GLU A 160 -54.05 -36.14 5.32
CA GLU A 160 -54.67 -37.02 4.32
C GLU A 160 -53.62 -37.65 3.39
N SER A 161 -53.70 -38.97 3.18
CA SER A 161 -52.77 -39.75 2.34
C SER A 161 -51.29 -39.74 2.77
N ILE A 162 -51.01 -39.34 4.01
CA ILE A 162 -49.67 -39.41 4.63
C ILE A 162 -49.73 -40.33 5.86
N GLY A 163 -49.52 -41.62 5.58
CA GLY A 163 -49.43 -42.66 6.61
C GLY A 163 -48.01 -42.79 7.21
N PRO A 164 -47.82 -43.72 8.17
CA PRO A 164 -46.59 -43.85 8.95
C PRO A 164 -45.31 -43.96 8.11
N GLY A 165 -45.30 -44.77 7.05
CA GLY A 165 -44.11 -44.94 6.20
C GLY A 165 -43.66 -43.66 5.51
N LYS A 166 -44.60 -42.81 5.04
CA LYS A 166 -44.25 -41.51 4.44
C LYS A 166 -43.73 -40.52 5.47
N LYS A 167 -44.21 -40.58 6.71
CA LYS A 167 -43.73 -39.73 7.82
C LYS A 167 -42.29 -40.06 8.20
N GLN A 168 -41.96 -41.35 8.29
CA GLN A 168 -40.60 -41.81 8.60
C GLN A 168 -39.59 -41.38 7.51
N VAL A 169 -40.02 -41.37 6.24
CA VAL A 169 -39.20 -40.84 5.14
C VAL A 169 -38.99 -39.33 5.31
N LEU A 170 -40.02 -38.55 5.64
CA LEU A 170 -39.88 -37.10 5.88
C LEU A 170 -38.90 -36.80 7.02
N GLU A 171 -39.01 -37.53 8.14
CA GLU A 171 -38.11 -37.43 9.29
C GLU A 171 -36.65 -37.73 8.90
N SER A 172 -36.41 -38.76 8.07
CA SER A 172 -35.07 -39.08 7.56
C SER A 172 -34.46 -37.96 6.70
N TYR A 173 -35.29 -37.06 6.15
CA TYR A 173 -34.89 -35.87 5.40
C TYR A 173 -34.89 -34.59 6.26
N GLY A 174 -35.08 -34.71 7.58
CA GLY A 174 -35.15 -33.59 8.52
C GLY A 174 -36.40 -32.72 8.36
N VAL A 175 -37.51 -33.31 7.90
CA VAL A 175 -38.82 -32.66 7.83
C VAL A 175 -39.70 -33.23 8.94
N GLU A 176 -39.61 -32.63 10.13
CA GLU A 176 -40.20 -33.17 11.35
C GLU A 176 -41.42 -32.36 11.81
N THR A 177 -41.38 -31.05 11.63
CA THR A 177 -42.41 -30.12 12.14
C THR A 177 -43.09 -29.35 11.00
N ALA A 178 -44.16 -28.59 11.33
CA ALA A 178 -44.78 -27.69 10.37
C ALA A 178 -43.84 -26.56 9.90
N LEU A 179 -42.81 -26.23 10.69
CA LEU A 179 -41.78 -25.26 10.31
C LEU A 179 -40.96 -25.78 9.12
N ASP A 180 -40.63 -27.07 9.12
CA ASP A 180 -39.77 -27.69 8.11
C ASP A 180 -40.46 -27.96 6.77
N VAL A 181 -41.79 -27.82 6.72
CA VAL A 181 -42.58 -28.07 5.51
C VAL A 181 -42.39 -26.93 4.50
N GLU A 182 -41.29 -26.98 3.76
CA GLU A 182 -40.95 -26.03 2.71
C GLU A 182 -41.07 -26.66 1.32
N ARG A 183 -41.57 -25.88 0.36
CA ARG A 183 -41.80 -26.35 -1.02
C ARG A 183 -40.54 -27.05 -1.59
N ASN A 184 -39.38 -26.41 -1.45
CA ASN A 184 -38.12 -26.91 -2.01
C ASN A 184 -37.67 -28.22 -1.32
N LYS A 185 -37.78 -28.31 0.00
CA LYS A 185 -37.45 -29.52 0.77
C LYS A 185 -38.35 -30.71 0.41
N LEU A 186 -39.65 -30.48 0.21
CA LEU A 186 -40.59 -31.57 -0.11
C LEU A 186 -40.35 -32.18 -1.49
N TYR A 187 -39.94 -31.38 -2.49
CA TYR A 187 -39.65 -31.89 -3.83
C TYR A 187 -38.32 -32.66 -3.93
N SER A 188 -37.43 -32.51 -2.95
CA SER A 188 -36.19 -33.31 -2.88
C SER A 188 -36.37 -34.66 -2.21
N VAL A 189 -37.54 -34.94 -1.61
CA VAL A 189 -37.83 -36.22 -0.95
C VAL A 189 -38.22 -37.26 -2.00
N SER A 190 -37.48 -38.37 -2.06
CA SER A 190 -37.79 -39.46 -3.00
C SER A 190 -39.15 -40.09 -2.70
N GLY A 191 -39.96 -40.34 -3.75
CA GLY A 191 -41.31 -40.91 -3.61
C GLY A 191 -42.41 -39.93 -3.18
N PHE A 192 -42.11 -38.63 -3.09
CA PHE A 192 -43.12 -37.60 -2.83
C PHE A 192 -43.61 -36.94 -4.12
N GLU A 193 -44.79 -37.37 -4.57
CA GLU A 193 -45.46 -36.76 -5.72
C GLU A 193 -45.93 -35.32 -5.43
N PRO A 194 -46.05 -34.45 -6.45
CA PRO A 194 -46.53 -33.07 -6.29
C PRO A 194 -47.85 -32.95 -5.53
N LYS A 195 -48.77 -33.91 -5.73
CA LYS A 195 -50.05 -33.95 -5.01
C LYS A 195 -49.87 -34.17 -3.50
N THR A 196 -48.93 -35.03 -3.10
CA THR A 196 -48.64 -35.31 -1.68
C THR A 196 -47.96 -34.10 -1.03
N ALA A 197 -46.98 -33.48 -1.72
CA ALA A 197 -46.35 -32.25 -1.25
C ALA A 197 -47.37 -31.11 -1.06
N GLN A 198 -48.34 -31.00 -1.97
CA GLN A 198 -49.41 -30.00 -1.86
C GLN A 198 -50.30 -30.20 -0.63
N LYS A 199 -50.57 -31.45 -0.23
CA LYS A 199 -51.32 -31.76 1.01
C LYS A 199 -50.56 -31.31 2.26
N LEU A 200 -49.24 -31.53 2.32
CA LEU A 200 -48.39 -31.02 3.40
C LEU A 200 -48.37 -29.49 3.46
N LEU A 201 -48.23 -28.83 2.31
CA LEU A 201 -48.27 -27.36 2.23
C LEU A 201 -49.64 -26.80 2.64
N ASN A 202 -50.73 -27.52 2.38
CA ASN A 202 -52.07 -27.14 2.85
C ASN A 202 -52.22 -27.33 4.36
N TRP A 203 -51.67 -28.43 4.89
CA TRP A 203 -51.63 -28.67 6.33
C TRP A 203 -50.79 -27.62 7.07
N ARG A 204 -49.58 -27.30 6.61
CA ARG A 204 -48.78 -26.20 7.18
C ARG A 204 -49.58 -24.89 7.17
N ARG A 205 -50.27 -24.57 6.07
CA ARG A 205 -51.11 -23.38 5.98
C ARG A 205 -52.28 -23.37 6.96
N SER A 206 -52.90 -24.52 7.24
CA SER A 206 -53.98 -24.61 8.23
C SER A 206 -53.45 -24.46 9.66
N VAL A 207 -52.23 -24.93 9.93
CA VAL A 207 -51.54 -24.67 11.20
C VAL A 207 -51.21 -23.18 11.31
N GLU A 208 -50.55 -22.60 10.30
CA GLU A 208 -50.21 -21.17 10.25
C GLU A 208 -51.42 -20.24 10.43
N ALA A 209 -52.59 -20.61 9.88
CA ALA A 209 -53.82 -19.84 10.06
C ALA A 209 -54.31 -19.76 11.52
N ARG A 210 -53.84 -20.67 12.39
CA ARG A 210 -54.13 -20.65 13.84
C ARG A 210 -53.15 -19.78 14.63
N PHE A 211 -52.09 -19.28 14.00
CA PHE A 211 -51.11 -18.43 14.66
C PHE A 211 -51.70 -17.05 14.96
N VAL A 212 -51.66 -16.66 16.23
CA VAL A 212 -51.99 -15.31 16.68
C VAL A 212 -50.70 -14.67 17.16
N PHE A 213 -50.34 -13.55 16.53
CA PHE A 213 -49.18 -12.77 16.94
C PHE A 213 -49.46 -12.04 18.25
N ASP A 214 -48.57 -12.20 19.23
CA ASP A 214 -48.64 -11.49 20.50
C ASP A 214 -47.56 -10.39 20.56
N PRO A 215 -47.93 -9.11 20.40
CA PRO A 215 -47.00 -8.00 20.45
C PRO A 215 -46.55 -7.64 21.88
N SER A 216 -47.16 -8.20 22.93
CA SER A 216 -46.74 -7.99 24.32
C SER A 216 -45.63 -8.95 24.74
N ARG A 217 -45.50 -10.07 24.04
CA ARG A 217 -44.45 -11.06 24.30
C ARG A 217 -43.07 -10.47 24.00
N ALA A 218 -42.19 -10.56 24.99
CA ALA A 218 -40.80 -10.13 24.89
C ALA A 218 -40.02 -10.98 23.86
N ILE A 219 -38.95 -10.41 23.32
CA ILE A 219 -37.96 -11.14 22.53
C ILE A 219 -37.32 -12.21 23.41
N ASP A 220 -36.93 -13.33 22.81
CA ASP A 220 -36.26 -14.40 23.53
C ASP A 220 -34.95 -13.93 24.16
N PRO A 221 -34.74 -14.17 25.46
CA PRO A 221 -33.47 -13.89 26.09
C PRO A 221 -32.28 -14.60 25.43
N ARG A 222 -32.49 -15.76 24.81
CA ARG A 222 -31.42 -16.52 24.11
C ARG A 222 -30.94 -15.80 22.85
N ASP A 223 -31.84 -15.21 22.08
CA ASP A 223 -31.49 -14.46 20.86
C ASP A 223 -30.69 -13.20 21.22
N ILE A 224 -31.11 -12.50 22.28
CA ILE A 224 -30.40 -11.33 22.80
C ILE A 224 -29.03 -11.75 23.34
N ALA A 225 -28.96 -12.84 24.10
CA ALA A 225 -27.70 -13.36 24.64
C ALA A 225 -26.71 -13.73 23.52
N GLN A 226 -27.18 -14.31 22.42
CA GLN A 226 -26.32 -14.61 21.27
C GLN A 226 -25.76 -13.33 20.64
N ILE A 227 -26.59 -12.30 20.43
CA ILE A 227 -26.12 -11.00 19.94
C ILE A 227 -25.06 -10.42 20.90
N ASP A 228 -25.30 -10.51 22.21
CA ASP A 228 -24.38 -9.99 23.21
C ASP A 228 -23.04 -10.75 23.20
N GLN A 229 -23.06 -12.08 23.05
CA GLN A 229 -21.84 -12.88 22.91
C GLN A 229 -21.06 -12.52 21.64
N ASP A 230 -21.75 -12.34 20.50
CA ASP A 230 -21.11 -11.90 19.25
C ASP A 230 -20.44 -10.53 19.42
N ILE A 231 -21.14 -9.57 20.01
CA ILE A 231 -20.63 -8.21 20.25
C ILE A 231 -19.44 -8.24 21.21
N LEU A 232 -19.48 -9.09 22.25
CA LEU A 232 -18.35 -9.29 23.16
C LEU A 232 -17.16 -9.94 22.44
N GLY A 233 -17.40 -10.87 21.54
CA GLY A 233 -16.37 -11.47 20.67
C GLY A 233 -15.69 -10.42 19.79
N ASP A 234 -16.50 -9.62 19.08
CA ASP A 234 -16.03 -8.50 18.27
C ASP A 234 -15.21 -7.51 19.10
N ARG A 235 -15.69 -7.17 20.31
CA ARG A 235 -14.98 -6.30 21.24
C ARG A 235 -13.62 -6.88 21.61
N LYS A 236 -13.54 -8.14 22.05
CA LYS A 236 -12.26 -8.77 22.41
C LYS A 236 -11.27 -8.78 21.24
N ARG A 237 -11.75 -9.13 20.03
CA ARG A 237 -10.96 -9.13 18.80
C ARG A 237 -10.40 -7.73 18.50
N LEU A 238 -11.26 -6.72 18.48
CA LEU A 238 -10.86 -5.34 18.17
C LEU A 238 -9.93 -4.77 19.24
N GLN A 239 -10.16 -5.06 20.52
CA GLN A 239 -9.26 -4.67 21.61
C GLN A 239 -7.87 -5.26 21.41
N GLY A 240 -7.77 -6.56 21.14
CA GLY A 240 -6.50 -7.23 20.87
C GLY A 240 -5.78 -6.64 19.67
N ALA A 241 -6.50 -6.42 18.56
CA ALA A 241 -5.96 -5.80 17.36
C ALA A 241 -5.48 -4.35 17.59
N LEU A 242 -6.21 -3.56 18.38
CA LEU A 242 -5.82 -2.19 18.73
C LEU A 242 -4.56 -2.16 19.60
N VAL A 243 -4.47 -3.02 20.61
CA VAL A 243 -3.28 -3.11 21.48
C VAL A 243 -2.06 -3.53 20.66
N LEU A 244 -2.17 -4.61 19.88
CA LEU A 244 -1.09 -5.09 19.03
C LEU A 244 -0.67 -4.03 18.01
N GLY A 245 -1.64 -3.40 17.34
CA GLY A 245 -1.36 -2.38 16.34
C GLY A 245 -0.70 -1.13 16.94
N LEU A 246 -1.04 -0.74 18.18
CA LEU A 246 -0.36 0.35 18.88
C LEU A 246 1.10 0.02 19.20
N GLU A 247 1.39 -1.20 19.65
CA GLU A 247 2.78 -1.63 19.91
C GLU A 247 3.59 -1.69 18.62
N GLN A 248 3.03 -2.24 17.55
CA GLN A 248 3.66 -2.21 16.24
C GLN A 248 3.88 -0.76 15.76
N LEU A 249 2.96 0.18 16.02
CA LEU A 249 3.13 1.59 15.62
C LEU A 249 4.30 2.25 16.36
N LYS A 250 4.46 1.95 17.66
CA LYS A 250 5.63 2.39 18.44
C LYS A 250 6.92 1.81 17.86
N GLN A 251 6.93 0.53 17.52
CA GLN A 251 8.09 -0.15 16.93
C GLN A 251 8.46 0.46 15.57
N THR A 252 7.49 0.66 14.68
CA THR A 252 7.70 1.31 13.38
C THR A 252 8.30 2.70 13.54
N ARG A 253 7.78 3.50 14.47
CA ARG A 253 8.36 4.82 14.79
C ARG A 253 9.82 4.71 15.24
N ALA A 254 10.12 3.79 16.17
CA ALA A 254 11.47 3.58 16.66
C ALA A 254 12.43 3.17 15.54
N GLN A 255 11.99 2.28 14.63
CA GLN A 255 12.76 1.87 13.46
C GLN A 255 13.03 3.04 12.50
N ILE A 256 12.03 3.88 12.22
CA ILE A 256 12.21 5.08 11.38
C ILE A 256 13.25 6.03 12.01
N LEU A 257 13.15 6.29 13.31
CA LEU A 257 14.08 7.16 14.01
C LEU A 257 15.50 6.58 14.04
N ALA A 258 15.65 5.28 14.30
CA ALA A 258 16.93 4.60 14.27
C ALA A 258 17.55 4.61 12.86
N ALA A 259 16.76 4.38 11.81
CA ALA A 259 17.23 4.50 10.43
C ALA A 259 17.72 5.92 10.12
N ARG A 260 17.02 6.95 10.63
CA ARG A 260 17.41 8.36 10.50
C ARG A 260 18.67 8.74 11.26
N GLU A 261 19.00 8.04 12.32
CA GLU A 261 20.22 8.26 13.07
C GLU A 261 21.38 7.55 12.38
N HIS A 262 21.18 6.28 12.04
CA HIS A 262 22.20 5.41 11.48
C HIS A 262 22.68 5.83 10.09
N SER A 263 21.79 6.15 9.15
CA SER A 263 22.23 6.50 7.78
C SER A 263 22.53 8.00 7.59
N ARG A 264 22.40 8.84 8.64
CA ARG A 264 22.69 10.28 8.54
C ARG A 264 24.14 10.58 8.15
N PRO A 265 25.17 9.98 8.79
CA PRO A 265 26.56 10.25 8.42
C PRO A 265 26.87 9.83 6.98
N GLU A 266 26.29 8.71 6.53
CA GLU A 266 26.43 8.23 5.15
C GLU A 266 25.80 9.23 4.16
N MET A 267 24.59 9.69 4.44
CA MET A 267 23.91 10.68 3.61
C MET A 267 24.69 12.00 3.57
N GLU A 268 25.22 12.49 4.69
CA GLU A 268 26.06 13.69 4.73
C GLU A 268 27.35 13.52 3.92
N ARG A 269 27.96 12.34 3.96
CA ARG A 269 29.15 12.00 3.18
C ARG A 269 28.85 11.99 1.67
N LEU A 270 27.77 11.35 1.26
CA LEU A 270 27.36 11.29 -0.15
C LEU A 270 26.97 12.68 -0.67
N ARG A 271 26.30 13.50 0.16
CA ARG A 271 26.01 14.89 -0.19
C ARG A 271 27.28 15.70 -0.39
N LEU A 272 28.24 15.60 0.53
CA LEU A 272 29.52 16.29 0.42
C LEU A 272 30.29 15.87 -0.85
N ALA A 273 30.28 14.58 -1.20
CA ALA A 273 30.92 14.08 -2.43
C ALA A 273 30.25 14.63 -3.70
N LEU A 274 28.91 14.76 -3.70
CA LEU A 274 28.17 15.38 -4.79
C LEU A 274 28.52 16.88 -4.92
N ASP A 275 28.56 17.60 -3.80
CA ASP A 275 28.89 19.03 -3.77
C ASP A 275 30.32 19.27 -4.27
N GLN A 276 31.29 18.50 -3.77
CA GLN A 276 32.69 18.57 -4.18
C GLN A 276 32.87 18.26 -5.68
N SER A 277 32.26 17.18 -6.16
CA SER A 277 32.39 16.78 -7.58
C SER A 277 31.73 17.78 -8.52
N SER A 278 30.59 18.36 -8.13
CA SER A 278 29.92 19.43 -8.89
C SER A 278 30.76 20.70 -8.93
N ALA A 279 31.36 21.10 -7.80
CA ALA A 279 32.27 22.24 -7.72
C ALA A 279 33.53 22.03 -8.59
N ASN A 280 34.08 20.82 -8.61
CA ASN A 280 35.22 20.46 -9.45
C ASN A 280 34.88 20.55 -10.95
N VAL A 281 33.70 20.08 -11.37
CA VAL A 281 33.23 20.19 -12.76
C VAL A 281 33.03 21.65 -13.18
N ALA A 282 32.46 22.48 -12.30
CA ALA A 282 32.30 23.92 -12.55
C ALA A 282 33.66 24.60 -12.77
N ALA A 283 34.62 24.33 -11.87
CA ALA A 283 35.98 24.86 -11.97
C ALA A 283 36.72 24.38 -13.24
N SER A 284 36.65 23.08 -13.56
CA SER A 284 37.38 22.49 -14.68
C SER A 284 36.81 22.89 -16.05
N SER A 285 35.50 23.16 -16.13
CA SER A 285 34.84 23.58 -17.37
C SER A 285 34.99 25.08 -17.67
N GLY A 286 35.53 25.86 -16.72
CA GLY A 286 35.69 27.31 -16.85
C GLY A 286 34.37 28.07 -16.99
N ARG A 287 33.26 27.44 -16.61
CA ARG A 287 31.93 28.02 -16.58
C ARG A 287 31.73 28.57 -15.17
N ASP A 288 32.12 29.83 -14.96
CA ASP A 288 31.65 30.56 -13.78
C ASP A 288 30.15 30.81 -13.96
N GLY A 289 29.39 30.68 -12.87
CA GLY A 289 27.94 30.92 -12.83
C GLY A 289 27.56 32.35 -13.15
#